data_AF-J8ATN1-F1
#
_entry.id   AF-J8ATN1-F1
#
_cell.length_a   1.000
_cell.length_b   1.000
_cell.length_c   1.000
_cell.angle_alpha   90.00
_cell.angle_beta   90.00
_cell.angle_gamma   90.00
#
_symmetry.space_group_name_H-M   'P 1'
#
loop_
_entity.id
_entity.type
_entity.pdbx_description
1 polymer ?
#
loop_
_entity_poly.entity_id
_entity_poly.type
_entity_poly.pdbx_seq_one_letter_code
_entity_poly.pdbx_strand_id
1 'polypeptide(L)' 'MRRSRRKSFEELVNENKQQLLSDRDAIDRIEKRIEKRYEMRLFKQAE' A
#
# COMPACT_ATOMS: atom_id res chain seq x y z
N MET A 1 26.67 -22.84 18.87
CA MET A 1 26.16 -21.52 18.42
C MET A 1 25.05 -21.73 17.41
N ARG A 2 23.84 -21.20 17.64
CA ARG A 2 22.75 -21.26 16.64
C ARG A 2 23.19 -20.46 15.42
N ARG A 3 23.31 -21.11 14.25
CA ARG A 3 23.61 -20.41 12.98
C ARG A 3 22.51 -19.37 12.76
N SER A 4 22.89 -18.09 12.67
CA SER A 4 21.98 -17.04 12.23
C SER A 4 21.49 -17.43 10.83
N ARG A 5 20.23 -17.85 10.71
CA ARG A 5 19.61 -18.08 9.40
C ARG A 5 19.37 -16.70 8.80
N ARG A 6 20.33 -16.24 7.99
CA ARG A 6 20.15 -15.05 7.17
C ARG A 6 18.99 -15.34 6.21
N LYS A 7 18.04 -14.40 6.15
CA LYS A 7 16.93 -14.48 5.20
C LYS A 7 17.48 -14.40 3.77
N SER A 8 16.89 -15.16 2.87
CA SER A 8 17.14 -15.02 1.44
C SER A 8 16.64 -13.67 0.95
N PHE A 9 17.13 -13.23 -0.21
CA PHE A 9 16.60 -12.03 -0.85
C PHE A 9 15.09 -12.13 -1.11
N GLU A 10 14.63 -13.31 -1.54
CA GLU A 10 13.22 -13.56 -1.81
C GLU A 10 12.36 -13.44 -0.55
N GLU A 11 12.83 -13.98 0.58
CA GLU A 11 12.16 -13.86 1.88
C GLU A 11 12.04 -12.39 2.29
N LEU A 12 13.12 -11.61 2.15
CA LEU A 12 13.11 -10.18 2.46
C LEU A 12 12.15 -9.39 1.54
N VAL A 13 12.12 -9.70 0.24
CA VAL A 13 11.20 -9.07 -0.70
C VAL A 13 9.74 -9.38 -0.34
N ASN A 14 9.45 -10.62 0.02
CA ASN A 14 8.11 -11.02 0.42
C ASN A 14 7.67 -10.32 1.72
N GLU A 15 8.56 -10.22 2.70
CA GLU A 15 8.29 -9.46 3.94
C GLU A 15 8.01 -7.98 3.65
N ASN A 16 8.82 -7.34 2.81
CA ASN A 16 8.61 -5.95 2.42
C ASN A 16 7.25 -5.75 1.73
N LYS A 17 6.86 -6.67 0.83
CA LYS A 17 5.54 -6.63 0.19
C LYS A 17 4.41 -6.72 1.23
N GLN A 18 4.52 -7.65 2.18
CA GLN A 18 3.49 -7.79 3.23
C GLN A 18 3.42 -6.56 4.14
N GLN A 19 4.57 -5.95 4.47
CA GLN A 19 4.60 -4.70 5.24
C GLN A 19 3.89 -3.56 4.50
N LEU A 20 4.19 -3.38 3.20
CA LEU A 20 3.52 -2.37 2.38
C LEU A 20 2.01 -2.59 2.29
N LEU A 21 1.56 -3.83 2.18
CA LEU A 21 0.13 -4.18 2.16
C LEU A 21 -0.56 -4.08 3.52
N SER A 22 0.21 -4.06 4.61
CA SER A 22 -0.32 -3.96 5.98
C SER A 22 -0.35 -2.51 6.48
N ASP A 23 0.26 -1.57 5.76
CA ASP A 23 0.27 -0.14 6.09
C ASP A 23 -1.10 0.48 5.81
N ARG A 24 -1.95 0.50 6.84
CA ARG A 24 -3.29 1.08 6.78
C ARG A 24 -3.27 2.58 6.47
N ASP A 25 -2.32 3.32 7.01
CA ASP A 25 -2.24 4.77 6.76
C ASP A 25 -1.95 5.07 5.28
N ALA A 26 -1.10 4.25 4.65
CA ALA A 26 -0.84 4.35 3.22
C ALA A 26 -2.08 3.99 2.40
N ILE A 27 -2.80 2.94 2.77
CA ILE A 27 -4.05 2.53 2.13
C ILE A 27 -5.10 3.65 2.22
N ASP A 28 -5.34 4.20 3.42
CA ASP A 28 -6.30 5.29 3.64
C ASP A 28 -5.97 6.53 2.79
N ARG A 29 -4.68 6.87 2.66
CA ARG A 29 -4.25 7.99 1.79
C ARG A 29 -4.55 7.72 0.32
N ILE A 30 -4.39 6.47 -0.13
CA ILE A 30 -4.71 6.07 -1.51
C ILE A 30 -6.22 6.16 -1.74
N GLU A 31 -7.03 5.64 -0.81
CA GLU A 31 -8.49 5.66 -0.87
C GLU A 31 -9.02 7.10 -0.95
N LYS A 32 -8.60 7.99 -0.03
CA LYS A 32 -8.99 9.42 -0.06
C LYS A 32 -8.66 10.10 -1.40
N ARG A 33 -7.51 9.77 -1.99
CA ARG A 33 -7.11 10.31 -3.30
C ARG A 33 -7.94 9.73 -4.45
N ILE A 34 -8.43 8.49 -4.33
CA ILE A 34 -9.35 7.88 -5.28
C ILE A 34 -10.72 8.56 -5.17
N GLU A 35 -11.27 8.68 -3.97
CA GLU A 35 -12.56 9.34 -3.69
C GLU A 35 -12.59 10.76 -4.25
N LYS A 36 -11.58 11.58 -3.92
CA LYS A 36 -11.45 12.95 -4.43
C LYS A 36 -11.44 13.01 -5.97
N ARG A 37 -10.84 12.03 -6.64
CA ARG A 37 -10.85 11.96 -8.12
C ARG A 37 -12.24 11.64 -8.65
N TYR A 38 -13.01 10.80 -7.98
CA TYR A 38 -14.40 10.51 -8.35
C TYR A 38 -15.31 11.71 -8.10
N GLU A 39 -15.20 12.36 -6.94
CA GLU A 39 -15.95 13.58 -6.62
C GLU A 39 -15.75 14.66 -7.69
N MET A 40 -14.50 14.93 -8.07
CA MET A 40 -14.19 15.90 -9.13
C MET A 40 -14.79 15.52 -10.49
N ARG A 41 -14.88 14.22 -10.81
CA ARG A 41 -15.50 13.77 -12.07
C ARG A 41 -17.02 13.92 -12.04
N LEU A 42 -17.65 13.58 -10.92
CA LEU A 42 -19.09 13.72 -10.73
C LEU A 42 -19.50 15.19 -10.79
N PHE A 43 -18.77 16.07 -10.10
CA PHE A 43 -19.02 17.51 -10.13
C PHE A 43 -18.97 18.06 -11.57
N LYS A 44 -17.96 17.66 -12.35
CA LYS A 44 -17.83 18.05 -13.77
C LYS A 44 -18.94 17.52 -14.69
N GLN A 45 -19.66 16.46 -14.30
CA GLN A 45 -20.78 15.94 -15.09
C GLN A 45 -22.12 16.59 -14.74
N ALA A 46 -22.19 17.23 -13.57
CA ALA A 46 -23.38 17.91 -13.08
C ALA A 46 -23.45 19.40 -13.47
N GLU A 47 -22.34 19.95 -13.99
CA GLU A 47 -22.21 21.28 -14.60
C GLU A 47 -22.45 21.21 -16.11
#